data_AF-A0A0S3QT35-F1
#
_entry.id   AF-A0A0S3QT35-F1
#
_cell.length_a   1.000
_cell.length_b   1.000
_cell.length_c   1.000
_cell.angle_alpha   90.00
_cell.angle_beta   90.00
_cell.angle_gamma   90.00
#
_symmetry.space_group_name_H-M   'P 1'
#
loop_
_entity.id
_entity.type
_entity.pdbx_description
1 polymer ?
#
loop_
_entity_poly.entity_id
_entity_poly.type
_entity_poly.pdbx_seq_one_letter_code
_entity_poly.pdbx_strand_id
1 'polypeptide(L)'
;MAGREFEFSLFGTKCRVRGPLIGDREVEEIQKYLEATFNLVLGPGPAKTVASNLMKDKALLPIILKISWDYLKLKKQLEENTREIENRVDEALRLAEFLIERGGE
;
A
#
# COMPACT_ATOMS: atom_id res chain seq x y z
N MET A 1 12.68 -5.71 -19.23
CA MET A 1 11.20 -5.64 -19.16
C MET A 1 10.80 -4.19 -19.38
N ALA A 2 10.10 -3.88 -20.48
CA ALA A 2 9.69 -2.50 -20.79
C ALA A 2 8.48 -2.13 -19.93
N GLY A 3 8.67 -1.25 -18.94
CA GLY A 3 7.58 -0.74 -18.11
C GLY A 3 6.57 0.06 -18.94
N ARG A 4 5.29 -0.06 -18.59
CA ARG A 4 4.17 0.68 -19.19
C ARG A 4 4.12 2.08 -18.59
N GLU A 5 3.79 3.09 -19.40
CA GLU A 5 3.49 4.44 -18.92
C GLU A 5 2.03 4.53 -18.53
N PHE A 6 1.77 5.13 -17.38
CA PHE A 6 0.45 5.39 -16.86
C PHE A 6 0.26 6.89 -16.74
N GLU A 7 -0.87 7.38 -17.23
CA GLU A 7 -1.30 8.76 -17.05
C GLU A 7 -2.46 8.79 -16.06
N PHE A 8 -2.36 9.66 -15.07
CA PHE A 8 -3.45 9.91 -14.14
C PHE A 8 -3.47 11.39 -13.75
N SER A 9 -4.61 11.86 -13.26
CA SER A 9 -4.78 13.27 -12.85
C SER A 9 -4.88 13.35 -11.34
N LEU A 10 -3.88 13.93 -10.68
CA LEU A 10 -3.96 14.25 -9.26
C LEU A 10 -4.21 15.75 -9.10
N PHE A 11 -5.34 16.11 -8.50
CA PHE A 11 -5.70 17.50 -8.16
C PHE A 11 -5.60 18.46 -9.35
N GLY A 12 -6.09 18.02 -10.52
CA GLY A 12 -6.06 18.78 -11.76
C GLY A 12 -4.67 18.89 -12.41
N THR A 13 -3.65 18.25 -11.84
CA THR A 13 -2.33 18.12 -12.46
C THR A 13 -2.22 16.75 -13.10
N LYS A 14 -1.94 16.72 -14.41
CA LYS A 14 -1.65 15.47 -15.12
C LYS A 14 -0.27 14.98 -14.72
N CYS A 15 -0.21 13.74 -14.25
CA CYS A 15 1.02 13.05 -13.88
C CYS A 15 1.21 11.87 -14.84
N ARG A 16 2.46 11.64 -15.24
CA ARG A 16 2.86 10.45 -15.99
C ARG A 16 3.90 9.69 -15.19
N VAL A 17 3.64 8.41 -14.94
CA VAL A 17 4.54 7.54 -14.18
C VAL A 17 4.80 6.29 -14.99
N ARG A 18 6.08 5.91 -15.09
CA ARG A 18 6.47 4.64 -15.66
C ARG A 18 6.56 3.62 -14.54
N GLY A 19 5.79 2.54 -14.64
CA GLY A 19 5.68 1.55 -13.57
C GLY A 19 5.82 0.12 -14.06
N PRO A 20 5.84 -0.86 -13.13
CA PRO A 20 5.61 -2.26 -13.46
C PRO A 20 4.25 -2.42 -14.18
N LEU A 21 4.06 -3.55 -14.86
CA LEU A 21 2.77 -3.87 -15.50
C LEU A 21 1.70 -4.12 -14.42
N ILE A 22 1.17 -3.04 -13.87
CA ILE A 22 -0.08 -3.02 -13.09
C ILE A 22 -1.26 -2.79 -14.05
N GLY A 23 -2.41 -3.38 -13.75
CA GLY A 23 -3.61 -3.20 -14.54
C GLY A 23 -4.20 -1.80 -14.40
N ASP A 24 -5.09 -1.44 -15.33
CA ASP A 24 -5.72 -0.11 -15.33
C ASP A 24 -6.59 0.09 -14.08
N ARG A 25 -7.15 -0.99 -13.54
CA ARG A 25 -7.94 -0.98 -12.31
C ARG A 25 -7.10 -0.61 -11.10
N GLU A 26 -5.91 -1.20 -10.96
CA GLU A 26 -5.00 -0.91 -9.85
C GLU A 26 -4.53 0.55 -9.89
N VAL A 27 -4.29 1.09 -11.09
CA VAL A 27 -3.95 2.51 -11.28
C VAL A 27 -5.10 3.41 -10.83
N GLU A 28 -6.34 3.07 -11.18
CA GLU A 28 -7.53 3.79 -10.75
C GLU A 28 -7.72 3.74 -9.22
N GLU A 29 -7.50 2.58 -8.60
CA GLU A 29 -7.58 2.41 -7.14
C GLU A 29 -6.49 3.21 -6.42
N ILE A 30 -5.26 3.24 -6.94
CA ILE A 30 -4.18 4.08 -6.43
C ILE A 30 -4.57 5.57 -6.51
N GLN A 31 -5.12 6.01 -7.65
CA GLN A 31 -5.55 7.41 -7.80
C GLN A 31 -6.63 7.78 -6.78
N LYS A 32 -7.66 6.93 -6.61
CA LYS A 32 -8.72 7.13 -5.60
C LYS A 32 -8.15 7.21 -4.18
N TYR A 33 -7.20 6.35 -3.84
CA TYR A 33 -6.54 6.36 -2.54
C TYR A 33 -5.73 7.64 -2.31
N LEU A 34 -5.00 8.12 -3.31
CA LEU A 34 -4.22 9.36 -3.23
C LEU A 34 -5.14 10.59 -3.06
N GLU A 35 -6.25 10.64 -3.79
CA GLU A 35 -7.28 11.68 -3.65
C GLU A 35 -7.92 11.67 -2.25
N ALA A 36 -8.29 10.50 -1.75
CA ALA A 36 -8.85 10.35 -0.41
C ALA A 36 -7.87 10.77 0.69
N THR A 37 -6.61 10.34 0.59
CA THR A 37 -5.55 10.69 1.54
C THR A 37 -5.31 12.20 1.58
N PHE A 38 -5.30 12.85 0.42
CA PHE A 38 -5.15 14.30 0.34
C PHE A 38 -6.30 15.04 1.01
N ASN A 39 -7.55 14.64 0.71
CA ASN A 39 -8.73 15.24 1.33
C ASN A 39 -8.77 15.03 2.85
N LEU A 40 -8.26 13.88 3.34
CA LEU A 40 -8.12 13.61 4.77
C LEU A 40 -7.10 14.53 5.43
N VAL A 41 -5.93 14.71 4.80
CA VAL A 41 -4.80 15.45 5.39
C VAL A 41 -4.98 16.96 5.30
N LEU A 42 -5.59 17.47 4.23
CA LEU A 42 -5.71 18.90 3.96
C LEU A 42 -7.13 19.43 4.14
N GLY A 43 -8.13 18.56 4.30
CA GLY A 43 -9.54 18.92 4.46
C GLY A 43 -10.30 19.15 3.14
N PRO A 44 -11.64 19.23 3.18
CA PRO A 44 -12.47 19.53 2.01
C PRO A 44 -12.42 21.03 1.67
N GLY A 45 -11.88 21.39 0.51
CA GLY A 45 -11.77 22.79 0.07
C GLY A 45 -10.42 23.16 -0.56
N PRO A 46 -9.28 22.97 0.13
CA PRO A 46 -7.97 23.38 -0.38
C PRO A 46 -7.48 22.58 -1.59
N ALA A 47 -8.05 21.43 -1.94
CA ALA A 47 -7.64 20.67 -3.13
C ALA A 47 -7.69 21.50 -4.44
N LYS A 48 -8.68 22.40 -4.58
CA LYS A 48 -8.76 23.32 -5.74
C LYS A 48 -7.84 24.54 -5.59
N THR A 49 -7.57 24.99 -4.37
CA THR A 49 -6.77 26.19 -4.08
C THR A 49 -5.25 25.90 -4.10
N VAL A 50 -4.84 24.74 -3.56
CA VAL A 50 -3.46 24.23 -3.50
C VAL A 50 -2.92 23.88 -4.89
N ALA A 51 -3.81 23.57 -5.84
CA ALA A 51 -3.43 23.39 -7.25
C ALA A 51 -2.84 24.66 -7.90
N SER A 52 -3.14 25.86 -7.36
CA SER A 52 -2.88 27.15 -8.01
C SER A 52 -1.73 28.00 -7.46
N ASN A 53 -1.18 27.73 -6.26
CA ASN A 53 -0.15 28.60 -5.67
C ASN A 53 0.84 27.82 -4.82
N LEU A 54 2.15 28.00 -5.08
CA LEU A 54 3.38 27.97 -4.24
C LEU A 54 3.50 27.07 -2.98
N MET A 55 2.52 26.21 -2.69
CA MET A 55 2.39 25.38 -1.48
C MET A 55 2.24 23.90 -1.82
N LYS A 56 2.36 23.50 -3.10
CA LYS A 56 2.30 22.09 -3.52
C LYS A 56 3.30 21.23 -2.75
N ASP A 57 4.55 21.69 -2.62
CA ASP A 57 5.61 20.93 -1.95
C ASP A 57 5.36 20.78 -0.44
N LYS A 58 4.84 21.82 0.21
CA LYS A 58 4.48 21.80 1.64
C LYS A 58 3.24 20.96 1.92
N ALA A 59 2.31 20.89 0.97
CA ALA A 59 1.09 20.07 1.05
C ALA A 59 1.36 18.59 0.75
N LEU A 60 2.33 18.29 -0.11
CA LEU A 60 2.72 16.92 -0.46
C LEU A 60 3.46 16.21 0.66
N LEU A 61 4.29 16.91 1.44
CA LEU A 61 5.08 16.28 2.50
C LEU A 61 4.22 15.54 3.55
N PRO A 62 3.17 16.14 4.15
CA PRO A 62 2.26 15.43 5.04
C PRO A 62 1.59 14.21 4.41
N ILE A 63 1.28 14.27 3.12
CA ILE A 63 0.66 13.18 2.37
C ILE A 63 1.64 12.02 2.20
N ILE A 64 2.86 12.31 1.77
CA ILE A 64 3.93 11.31 1.61
C ILE A 64 4.21 10.64 2.96
N LEU A 65 4.28 11.42 4.05
CA LEU A 65 4.48 10.88 5.40
C LEU A 65 3.33 9.97 5.81
N LYS A 66 2.08 10.35 5.53
CA LYS A 66 0.91 9.53 5.83
C LYS A 66 0.91 8.21 5.07
N ILE A 67 1.17 8.24 3.76
CA ILE A 67 1.25 7.04 2.92
C ILE A 67 2.39 6.13 3.41
N SER A 68 3.55 6.71 3.71
CA SER A 68 4.71 5.96 4.23
C SER A 68 4.40 5.30 5.57
N TRP A 69 3.69 6.01 6.46
CA TRP A 69 3.26 5.47 7.75
C TRP A 69 2.26 4.32 7.58
N ASP A 70 1.26 4.48 6.72
CA ASP A 70 0.28 3.43 6.43
C ASP A 70 0.96 2.17 5.87
N TYR A 71 1.92 2.35 4.96
CA TYR A 71 2.72 1.27 4.42
C TYR A 71 3.53 0.55 5.50
N LEU A 72 4.21 1.28 6.39
CA LEU A 72 4.97 0.67 7.49
C LEU A 72 4.08 -0.10 8.45
N LYS A 73 2.89 0.43 8.75
CA LYS A 73 1.90 -0.26 9.59
C LYS A 73 1.43 -1.56 8.96
N LEU A 74 1.09 -1.53 7.66
CA LEU A 74 0.68 -2.71 6.91
C LEU A 74 1.80 -3.75 6.83
N LYS A 75 3.03 -3.31 6.58
CA LYS A 75 4.21 -4.18 6.54
C LYS A 75 4.40 -4.89 7.89
N LYS A 76 4.34 -4.16 9.00
CA LYS A 76 4.46 -4.75 10.34
C LYS A 76 3.38 -5.79 10.60
N GLN A 77 2.12 -5.49 10.24
CA GLN A 77 1.03 -6.44 10.39
C GLN A 77 1.23 -7.69 9.55
N LEU A 78 1.75 -7.56 8.32
CA LEU A 78 2.07 -8.69 7.47
C LEU A 78 3.18 -9.56 8.06
N GLU A 79 4.23 -8.96 8.63
CA GLU A 79 5.32 -9.67 9.32
C GLU A 79 4.79 -10.43 10.55
N GLU A 80 3.90 -9.83 11.33
CA GLU A 80 3.24 -10.47 12.49
C GLU A 80 2.39 -11.67 12.06
N ASN A 81 1.54 -11.49 11.03
CA ASN A 81 0.71 -12.57 10.49
C ASN A 81 1.56 -13.71 9.90
N THR A 82 2.67 -13.38 9.23
CA THR A 82 3.57 -14.38 8.65
C THR A 82 4.18 -15.23 9.76
N ARG A 83 4.67 -14.60 10.83
CA ARG A 83 5.20 -15.31 11.99
C ARG A 83 4.15 -16.19 12.67
N GLU A 84 2.91 -15.73 12.77
CA GLU A 84 1.82 -16.54 13.32
C GLU A 84 1.56 -17.79 12.46
N ILE A 85 1.54 -17.65 11.14
CA ILE A 85 1.36 -18.76 10.21
C ILE A 85 2.53 -19.74 10.31
N GLU A 86 3.77 -19.26 10.36
CA GLU A 86 4.97 -20.10 10.54
C GLU A 86 4.87 -20.94 11.82
N ASN A 87 4.52 -20.32 12.95
CA ASN A 87 4.34 -21.04 14.21
C ASN A 87 3.25 -22.13 14.11
N ARG A 88 2.13 -21.83 13.46
CA ARG A 88 1.03 -22.79 13.28
C ARG A 88 1.41 -23.96 12.36
N VAL A 89 2.20 -23.69 11.32
CA VAL A 89 2.74 -24.72 10.44
C VAL A 89 3.70 -25.62 11.21
N ASP A 90 4.59 -25.05 12.01
CA ASP A 90 5.53 -25.81 12.84
C ASP A 90 4.81 -26.69 13.87
N GLU A 91 3.76 -26.20 14.52
CA GLU A 91 2.92 -26.99 15.42
C GLU A 91 2.24 -28.17 14.70
N ALA A 92 1.69 -27.93 13.51
CA ALA A 92 1.05 -28.96 12.71
C ALA A 92 2.05 -30.04 12.27
N LEU A 93 3.26 -29.64 11.87
CA LEU A 93 4.34 -30.57 11.51
C LEU A 93 4.77 -31.42 12.71
N ARG A 94 4.96 -30.82 13.89
CA ARG A 94 5.29 -31.57 15.12
C ARG A 94 4.22 -32.57 15.52
N LEU A 95 2.94 -32.22 15.37
CA LEU A 95 1.84 -33.14 15.62
C LEU A 95 1.83 -34.30 14.61
N ALA A 96 2.11 -34.01 13.34
CA ALA A 96 2.21 -35.04 12.31
C ALA A 96 3.37 -36.01 12.59
N GLU A 97 4.55 -35.49 12.97
CA GLU A 97 5.71 -36.29 13.38
C GLU A 97 5.36 -37.22 14.55
N PHE A 98 4.73 -36.69 15.60
CA PHE A 98 4.29 -37.48 16.75
C PHE A 98 3.32 -38.61 16.37
N LEU A 99 2.37 -38.35 15.46
CA LEU A 99 1.40 -39.36 15.01
C LEU A 99 2.07 -40.47 14.18
N ILE A 100 3.09 -40.14 13.39
CA ILE A 100 3.88 -41.11 12.63
C ILE A 100 4.68 -42.01 13.58
N GLU A 101 5.36 -41.42 14.56
CA GLU A 101 6.14 -42.18 15.56
C GLU A 101 5.27 -43.17 16.35
N ARG A 102 4.03 -42.77 16.68
CA ARG A 102 3.07 -43.59 17.45
C ARG A 102 2.32 -44.64 16.64
N GLY A 103 2.21 -44.46 15.32
CA GLY A 103 1.49 -45.38 14.42
C GLY A 103 2.38 -46.39 13.71
N GLY A 104 3.70 -46.31 13.90
CA GLY A 104 4.69 -47.28 13.41
C GLY A 104 5.04 -48.39 14.41
N GLU A 105 4.44 -48.37 15.61
CA GLU A 105 4.37 -49.49 16.57
C GLU A 105 3.10 -50.32 16.32
#